data_AF-A0A673CY08-F1
#
_entry.id   AF-A0A673CY08-F1
#
_cell.length_a   1.000
_cell.length_b   1.000
_cell.length_c   1.000
_cell.angle_alpha   90.00
_cell.angle_beta   90.00
_cell.angle_gamma   90.00
#
_symmetry.space_group_name_H-M   'P 1'
#
loop_
_entity.id
_entity.type
_entity.pdbx_description
1 polymer ?
#
loop_
_entity_poly.entity_id
_entity_poly.type
_entity_poly.pdbx_seq_one_letter_code
_entity_poly.pdbx_strand_id
1 'polypeptide(L)'
;MTMNQQELMFNGRRLEDNRPLSEYRIQQASVVHMMIRNPNNIVVFVKTLTGKRIDLDLDICDTVKNLKHTFGAVSCHWRSPFFY
;
A
#
# COMPACT_ATOMS: atom_id res chain seq x y z
N MET A 1 -1.65 -15.78 8.52
CA MET A 1 -1.01 -14.47 8.72
C MET A 1 -2.10 -13.44 8.90
N THR A 2 -2.54 -13.24 10.15
CA THR A 2 -3.55 -12.23 10.49
C THR A 2 -2.84 -10.89 10.65
N MET A 3 -2.81 -10.09 9.60
CA MET A 3 -2.37 -8.69 9.68
C MET A 3 -3.59 -7.83 9.42
N ASN A 4 -4.03 -7.07 10.42
CA ASN A 4 -5.06 -6.06 10.23
C ASN A 4 -4.51 -4.97 9.30
N GLN A 5 -4.84 -5.10 8.02
CA GLN A 5 -4.48 -4.16 6.95
C GLN A 5 -5.26 -2.84 7.07
N GLN A 6 -6.29 -2.80 7.91
CA GLN A 6 -7.16 -1.65 8.07
C GLN A 6 -6.98 -1.07 9.47
N GLU A 7 -6.85 0.25 9.53
CA GLU A 7 -6.78 1.02 10.75
C GLU A 7 -7.87 2.09 10.69
N LEU A 8 -8.81 2.04 11.63
CA LEU A 8 -9.82 3.07 11.76
C LEU A 8 -9.30 4.18 12.67
N MET A 9 -9.58 5.42 12.29
CA MET A 9 -9.17 6.64 12.98
C MET A 9 -10.36 7.58 13.18
N PHE A 10 -10.51 8.09 14.40
CA PHE A 10 -11.54 9.07 14.76
C PHE A 10 -10.94 10.12 15.69
N ASN A 11 -11.13 11.41 15.38
CA ASN A 11 -10.56 12.54 16.14
C ASN A 11 -9.05 12.40 16.44
N GLY A 12 -8.28 11.91 15.45
CA GLY A 12 -6.84 11.69 15.58
C GLY A 12 -6.45 10.51 16.48
N ARG A 13 -7.41 9.67 16.88
CA ARG A 13 -7.16 8.46 17.68
C ARG A 13 -7.43 7.22 16.83
N ARG A 14 -6.50 6.26 16.89
CA ARG A 14 -6.71 4.91 16.37
C ARG A 14 -7.79 4.20 17.19
N LEU A 15 -8.67 3.50 16.51
CA LEU A 15 -9.68 2.63 17.10
C LEU A 15 -9.09 1.24 17.30
N GLU A 16 -9.30 0.69 18.48
CA GLU A 16 -8.93 -0.67 18.87
C GLU A 16 -10.10 -1.63 18.65
N ASP A 17 -9.85 -2.80 18.08
CA ASP A 17 -10.88 -3.79 17.70
C ASP A 17 -11.77 -4.22 18.87
N ASN A 18 -11.20 -4.31 20.08
CA ASN A 18 -11.91 -4.81 21.27
C ASN A 18 -12.54 -3.70 22.12
N ARG A 19 -12.52 -2.44 21.65
CA ARG A 19 -13.01 -1.30 22.41
C ARG A 19 -14.33 -0.78 21.83
N PRO A 20 -15.38 -0.58 22.64
CA PRO A 20 -16.67 -0.16 22.13
C PRO A 20 -16.63 1.28 21.57
N LEU A 21 -17.40 1.54 20.51
CA LEU A 21 -17.48 2.85 19.85
C LEU A 21 -17.96 3.97 20.80
N SER A 22 -18.73 3.61 21.84
CA SER A 22 -19.19 4.53 22.87
C SER A 22 -18.05 5.17 23.67
N GLU A 23 -16.94 4.47 23.88
CA GLU A 23 -15.75 5.01 24.56
C GLU A 23 -15.04 6.09 23.72
N TYR A 24 -15.16 6.00 22.40
CA TYR A 24 -14.68 7.03 21.48
C TYR A 24 -15.71 8.15 21.25
N ARG A 25 -16.89 8.06 21.87
CA ARG A 25 -18.03 8.98 21.69
C ARG A 25 -18.45 9.12 20.23
N ILE A 26 -18.33 8.04 19.46
CA ILE A 26 -18.81 8.00 18.07
C ILE A 26 -20.33 7.94 18.10
N GLN A 27 -20.96 8.85 17.38
CA GLN A 27 -22.42 9.00 17.32
C GLN A 27 -22.92 8.80 15.89
N GLN A 28 -24.25 8.81 15.74
CA GLN A 28 -24.88 8.85 14.42
C GLN A 28 -24.31 10.02 13.60
N ALA A 29 -24.02 9.76 12.32
CA ALA A 29 -23.40 10.71 11.39
C ALA A 29 -21.97 11.17 11.73
N SER A 30 -21.27 10.52 12.67
CA SER A 30 -19.84 10.75 12.87
C SER A 30 -19.02 10.22 11.68
N VAL A 31 -18.00 10.98 11.26
CA VAL A 31 -17.08 10.60 10.18
C VAL A 31 -15.87 9.88 10.76
N VAL A 32 -15.67 8.62 10.37
CA VAL A 32 -14.49 7.81 10.73
C VAL A 32 -13.60 7.67 9.49
N HIS A 33 -12.30 7.92 9.65
CA HIS A 33 -11.33 7.74 8.58
C HIS A 33 -10.80 6.32 8.61
N MET A 34 -10.90 5.60 7.49
CA MET A 34 -10.25 4.31 7.31
C MET A 34 -8.90 4.54 6.62
N MET A 35 -7.84 4.03 7.24
CA MET A 35 -6.51 3.96 6.66
C MET A 35 -6.20 2.52 6.31
N ILE A 36 -5.80 2.30 5.07
CA ILE A 36 -5.31 0.99 4.62
C ILE A 36 -3.79 1.03 4.73
N ARG A 37 -3.25 0.14 5.56
CA ARG A 37 -1.84 -0.20 5.57
C ARG A 37 -1.69 -1.42 4.68
N ASN A 38 -0.69 -1.42 3.79
CA ASN A 38 -0.30 -2.60 3.03
C ASN A 38 0.91 -3.26 3.71
N PRO A 39 0.74 -3.99 4.84
CA PRO A 39 1.85 -4.67 5.51
C PRO A 39 2.44 -5.80 4.66
N ASN A 40 1.74 -6.19 3.59
CA ASN A 40 2.17 -7.21 2.63
C ASN A 40 3.02 -6.65 1.49
N ASN A 41 3.46 -5.40 1.60
CA ASN A 41 4.35 -4.80 0.65
C ASN A 41 5.71 -5.53 0.69
N ILE A 42 6.13 -6.02 -0.47
CA ILE A 42 7.41 -6.64 -0.73
C ILE A 42 8.17 -5.82 -1.77
N VAL A 43 9.47 -5.68 -1.57
CA VAL A 43 10.35 -5.11 -2.59
C VAL A 43 10.99 -6.24 -3.39
N VAL A 44 10.70 -6.28 -4.69
CA VAL A 44 11.24 -7.27 -5.63
C VAL A 44 12.22 -6.61 -6.59
N PHE A 45 13.36 -7.26 -6.80
CA PHE A 45 14.41 -6.79 -7.70
C PHE A 45 14.29 -7.45 -9.07
N VAL A 46 14.05 -6.65 -10.11
CA VAL A 46 14.02 -7.13 -11.50
C VAL A 46 15.28 -6.65 -12.21
N LYS A 47 16.06 -7.59 -12.74
CA LYS A 47 17.22 -7.31 -13.58
C LYS A 47 16.87 -7.47 -15.04
N THR A 48 17.12 -6.45 -15.86
CA THR A 48 16.95 -6.52 -17.31
C THR A 48 18.10 -7.27 -17.97
N LEU A 49 17.89 -7.70 -19.21
CA LEU A 49 18.96 -8.26 -20.06
C LEU A 49 20.10 -7.26 -20.32
N THR A 50 19.83 -5.96 -20.19
CA THR A 50 20.84 -4.89 -20.26
C THR A 50 21.63 -4.70 -18.96
N GLY A 51 21.32 -5.48 -17.93
CA GLY A 51 22.00 -5.42 -16.62
C GLY A 51 21.44 -4.36 -15.66
N LYS A 52 20.45 -3.55 -16.06
CA LYS A 52 19.81 -2.56 -15.20
C LYS A 52 18.97 -3.28 -14.14
N ARG A 53 19.21 -2.94 -12.87
CA ARG A 53 18.40 -3.40 -11.73
C ARG A 53 17.35 -2.34 -11.42
N ILE A 54 16.11 -2.77 -11.25
CA ILE A 54 14.98 -1.92 -10.89
C ILE A 54 14.32 -2.54 -9.67
N ASP A 55 14.04 -1.69 -8.69
CA ASP A 55 13.42 -2.05 -7.43
C ASP A 55 11.93 -1.76 -7.56
N LEU A 56 11.09 -2.76 -7.32
CA LEU A 56 9.64 -2.65 -7.42
C LEU A 56 9.01 -2.91 -6.07
N ASP A 57 8.12 -2.02 -5.68
CA ASP A 57 7.26 -2.11 -4.50
C ASP A 57 5.93 -2.77 -4.93
N LEU A 58 5.61 -3.93 -4.36
CA LEU A 58 4.49 -4.80 -4.79
C LEU A 58 3.76 -5.40 -3.59
N ASP A 59 2.51 -5.82 -3.74
CA ASP A 59 1.82 -6.61 -2.70
C ASP A 59 2.10 -8.11 -2.87
N ILE A 60 2.22 -8.88 -1.79
CA ILE A 60 2.43 -10.33 -1.86
C ILE A 60 1.29 -11.07 -2.57
N CYS A 61 0.09 -10.49 -2.58
CA CYS A 61 -1.07 -11.03 -3.27
C CYS A 61 -1.16 -10.57 -4.74
N ASP A 62 -0.24 -9.72 -5.21
CA ASP A 62 -0.22 -9.29 -6.60
C ASP A 62 0.08 -10.44 -7.56
N THR A 63 -0.51 -10.36 -8.74
CA THR A 63 -0.28 -11.33 -9.81
C THR A 63 0.94 -10.97 -10.65
N VAL A 64 1.51 -11.95 -11.35
CA VAL A 64 2.60 -11.71 -12.34
C VAL A 64 2.16 -10.73 -13.44
N LYS A 65 0.86 -10.66 -13.75
CA LYS A 65 0.31 -9.66 -14.68
C LYS A 65 0.47 -8.24 -14.13
N ASN A 66 0.15 -8.03 -12.85
CA ASN A 66 0.35 -6.74 -12.18
C ASN A 66 1.84 -6.39 -12.13
N LEU A 67 2.71 -7.35 -11.79
CA LEU A 67 4.17 -7.14 -11.79
C LEU A 67 4.67 -6.66 -13.16
N LYS A 68 4.28 -7.34 -14.25
CA LYS A 68 4.64 -6.94 -15.62
C LYS A 68 4.14 -5.54 -15.97
N HIS A 69 2.93 -5.20 -15.53
CA HIS A 69 2.35 -3.88 -15.75
C HIS A 69 3.11 -2.78 -15.00
N THR A 70 3.36 -2.97 -13.70
CA THR A 70 4.13 -2.04 -12.85
C THR A 70 5.55 -1.88 -13.37
N PHE A 71 6.23 -2.97 -13.70
CA PHE A 71 7.57 -2.92 -14.30
C PHE A 71 7.56 -2.18 -15.64
N GLY A 72 6.56 -2.41 -16.49
CA GLY A 72 6.39 -1.69 -17.75
C GLY A 72 6.18 -0.19 -17.55
N ALA A 73 5.32 0.20 -16.61
CA ALA A 73 5.06 1.61 -16.27
C ALA A 73 6.30 2.32 -15.72
N VAL A 74 7.00 1.68 -14.78
CA VAL A 74 8.24 2.20 -14.19
C VAL A 74 9.33 2.30 -15.27
N SER A 75 9.52 1.25 -16.08
CA SER A 75 10.47 1.25 -17.19
C SER A 75 10.20 2.37 -18.20
N CYS A 76 8.93 2.65 -18.52
CA CYS A 76 8.53 3.77 -19.39
C CYS A 76 8.80 5.14 -18.74
N HIS A 77 8.51 5.30 -17.45
CA HIS A 77 8.77 6.53 -16.71
C HIS A 77 10.27 6.88 -16.68
N TRP A 78 11.15 5.88 -16.47
CA TRP A 78 12.61 6.05 -16.55
C TRP A 78 13.17 6.07 -17.98
N ARG A 79 12.33 5.92 -19.01
CA ARG A 79 12.71 6.06 -20.43
C ARG A 79 12.55 7.49 -20.94
N SER A 80 11.92 8.37 -20.16
CA SER A 80 11.80 9.79 -20.48
C SER A 80 13.09 10.54 -20.13
N PRO A 81 13.72 11.27 -21.06
CA PRO A 81 15.00 11.96 -20.85
C PRO A 81 14.89 13.24 -19.97
N PHE A 82 13.80 13.43 -19.23
CA PHE A 82 13.48 14.68 -18.53
C PHE A 82 13.76 14.68 -17.02
N PHE A 83 14.38 13.63 -16.49
CA PHE A 83 14.85 13.63 -15.10
C PHE A 83 16.37 13.52 -15.06
N TYR A 84 17.02 14.68 -14.96
CA TYR A 84 18.39 14.90 -14.49
C TYR A 84 18.35 16.01 -13.44
#